data_AF-A0A1B4G6Y9-F1
#
_entry.id   AF-A0A1B4G6Y9-F1
#
_cell.length_a   1.000
_cell.length_b   1.000
_cell.length_c   1.000
_cell.angle_alpha   90.00
_cell.angle_beta   90.00
_cell.angle_gamma   90.00
#
_symmetry.space_group_name_H-M   'P 1'
#
loop_
_entity.id
_entity.type
_entity.pdbx_description
1 polymer ?
#
loop_
_entity_poly.entity_id
_entity_poly.type
_entity_poly.pdbx_seq_one_letter_code
_entity_poly.pdbx_strand_id
1 'polypeptide(L)' 'MTLTEFFAEIGDDNLGFQLLAQCMTNVRDEQQGTHVSFETDAISAANVARGTGRVGLIVWADRDAFERATAKANQAKPT' A
#
# COMPACT_ATOMS: atom_id res chain seq x y z
N MET A 1 10.22 -15.15 8.21
CA MET A 1 10.29 -14.14 7.15
C MET A 1 9.76 -12.83 7.70
N THR A 2 10.60 -11.80 7.71
CA THR A 2 10.21 -10.42 8.00
C THR A 2 9.56 -9.79 6.77
N LEU A 3 8.87 -8.66 6.96
CA LEU A 3 8.28 -7.93 5.83
C LEU A 3 9.35 -7.46 4.83
N THR A 4 10.52 -7.04 5.32
CA THR A 4 11.65 -6.64 4.47
C THR A 4 12.21 -7.81 3.67
N GLU A 5 12.35 -8.99 4.28
CA GLU A 5 12.77 -10.21 3.57
C GLU A 5 11.75 -10.59 2.49
N PHE A 6 10.46 -10.45 2.78
CA PHE A 6 9.39 -10.73 1.81
C PHE A 6 9.42 -9.76 0.61
N PHE A 7 9.61 -8.46 0.85
CA PHE A 7 9.73 -7.49 -0.23
C PHE A 7 11.00 -7.69 -1.07
N ALA A 8 12.12 -8.03 -0.42
CA ALA A 8 13.35 -8.36 -1.11
C ALA A 8 13.18 -9.57 -2.04
N GLU A 9 12.42 -10.59 -1.63
CA GLU A 9 12.12 -11.77 -2.47
C GLU A 9 11.26 -11.42 -3.70
N ILE A 10 10.32 -10.47 -3.58
CA ILE A 10 9.52 -9.99 -4.72
C ILE A 10 10.38 -9.14 -5.67
N GLY A 11 11.30 -8.35 -5.12
CA GLY A 11 12.15 -7.41 -5.84
C GLY A 11 11.48 -6.06 -6.10
N ASP A 12 12.22 -4.98 -5.86
CA ASP A 12 11.72 -3.59 -5.90
C ASP A 12 11.09 -3.22 -7.26
N ASP A 13 11.62 -3.73 -8.37
CA ASP A 13 11.10 -3.47 -9.72
C ASP A 13 9.69 -4.04 -9.95
N ASN A 14 9.29 -5.04 -9.15
CA ASN A 14 7.97 -5.68 -9.21
C ASN A 14 6.97 -5.09 -8.22
N LEU A 15 7.41 -4.17 -7.36
CA LEU A 15 6.59 -3.54 -6.33
C LEU A 15 6.11 -2.16 -6.80
N GLY A 16 4.84 -1.87 -6.49
CA GLY A 16 4.24 -0.55 -6.65
C GLY A 16 3.79 -0.02 -5.30
N PHE A 17 3.85 1.30 -5.12
CA PHE A 17 3.39 1.94 -3.90
C PHE A 17 2.15 2.78 -4.19
N GLN A 18 1.10 2.58 -3.39
CA GLN A 18 -0.11 3.38 -3.41
C GLN A 18 -0.50 3.68 -1.96
N LEU A 19 -0.45 4.96 -1.57
CA LEU A 19 -0.78 5.36 -0.20
C LEU A 19 -2.29 5.43 -0.03
N LEU A 20 -2.86 4.66 0.91
CA LEU A 20 -4.30 4.66 1.19
C LEU A 20 -4.86 6.06 1.47
N ALA A 21 -4.11 6.92 2.17
CA ALA A 21 -4.51 8.31 2.43
C ALA A 21 -4.81 9.15 1.17
N GLN A 22 -4.35 8.70 0.00
CA GLN A 22 -4.53 9.40 -1.28
C GLN A 22 -5.57 8.73 -2.20
N CYS A 23 -6.04 7.51 -1.88
CA CYS A 23 -6.95 6.74 -2.74
C CYS A 23 -8.16 6.13 -2.02
N MET A 24 -8.26 6.31 -0.70
CA MET A 24 -9.47 5.94 0.03
C MET A 24 -10.66 6.77 -0.45
N THR A 25 -11.77 6.07 -0.70
CA THR A 25 -13.04 6.68 -1.10
C THR A 25 -14.08 6.62 0.02
N ASN A 26 -13.93 5.70 0.98
CA ASN A 26 -14.81 5.60 2.13
C ASN A 26 -14.10 4.95 3.32
N VAL A 27 -14.38 5.42 4.53
CA VAL A 27 -13.98 4.81 5.80
C VAL A 27 -15.19 4.86 6.74
N ARG A 28 -15.63 3.71 7.23
CA ARG A 28 -16.76 3.62 8.16
C ARG A 28 -16.54 2.54 9.21
N ASP A 29 -16.95 2.84 10.43
CA ASP A 29 -16.94 1.86 11.51
C ASP A 29 -18.10 0.88 11.35
N GLU A 30 -17.81 -0.39 11.58
CA GLU A 30 -18.72 -1.53 11.56
C GLU A 30 -18.66 -2.20 12.94
N GLN A 31 -19.63 -3.05 13.27
CA GLN A 31 -19.65 -3.75 14.56
C GLN A 31 -18.40 -4.61 14.82
N GLN A 32 -17.69 -5.05 13.78
CA GLN A 32 -16.52 -5.94 13.86
C GLN A 32 -15.23 -5.29 13.35
N GLY A 33 -15.17 -3.95 13.23
CA GLY A 33 -13.96 -3.25 12.82
C GLY A 33 -14.26 -2.04 11.94
N THR A 34 -13.31 -1.67 11.08
CA THR A 34 -13.47 -0.53 10.16
C THR A 34 -13.46 -1.02 8.73
N HIS A 35 -14.48 -0.67 7.96
CA HIS A 35 -14.53 -0.89 6.53
C HIS A 35 -13.82 0.25 5.81
N VAL A 36 -12.81 -0.08 5.01
CA VAL A 36 -12.07 0.88 4.17
C VAL A 36 -12.29 0.52 2.70
N SER A 37 -12.81 1.47 1.93
CA SER A 37 -12.92 1.38 0.47
C SER A 37 -11.88 2.28 -0.19
N PHE A 38 -11.24 1.81 -1.25
CA PHE A 38 -10.25 2.56 -2.03
C PHE A 38 -10.33 2.18 -3.50
N GLU A 39 -9.87 3.08 -4.36
CA GLU A 39 -9.78 2.85 -5.81
C GLU A 39 -8.32 2.66 -6.22
N THR A 40 -8.07 1.91 -7.29
CA THR A 40 -6.72 1.65 -7.81
C THR A 40 -6.74 1.42 -9.32
N ASP A 41 -5.69 1.83 -10.00
CA ASP A 41 -5.39 1.53 -11.40
C ASP A 41 -4.42 0.34 -11.55
N ALA A 42 -3.89 -0.20 -10.44
CA ALA A 42 -2.90 -1.28 -10.45
C ALA A 42 -3.50 -2.62 -10.91
N ILE A 43 -4.81 -2.80 -10.77
CA ILE A 43 -5.55 -3.99 -11.18
C ILE A 43 -6.85 -3.62 -11.89
N SER A 44 -7.36 -4.55 -12.69
CA SER A 44 -8.70 -4.46 -13.28
C SER A 44 -9.57 -5.63 -12.79
N ALA A 45 -10.89 -5.52 -12.98
CA ALA A 45 -11.80 -6.64 -12.70
C ALA A 45 -11.43 -7.90 -13.50
N ALA A 46 -10.90 -7.73 -14.72
CA ALA A 46 -10.43 -8.85 -15.55
C ALA A 46 -9.18 -9.52 -14.96
N ASN A 47 -8.24 -8.73 -14.41
CA ASN A 47 -7.04 -9.24 -13.72
C ASN A 47 -7.45 -10.14 -12.55
N VAL A 48 -8.36 -9.64 -11.71
CA VAL A 48 -8.86 -10.35 -10.51
C VAL A 48 -9.57 -11.64 -10.89
N ALA A 49 -10.49 -11.59 -11.85
CA ALA A 49 -11.26 -12.77 -12.27
C ALA A 49 -10.38 -13.89 -12.84
N ARG A 50 -9.22 -13.55 -13.43
CA ARG A 50 -8.27 -14.50 -14.02
C ARG A 50 -7.14 -14.90 -13.08
N GLY A 51 -7.01 -14.27 -11.91
CA GLY A 51 -5.85 -14.47 -11.02
C GLY A 51 -4.54 -14.05 -11.68
N THR A 52 -4.56 -13.00 -12.50
CA THR A 52 -3.40 -12.51 -13.26
C THR A 52 -3.11 -11.06 -12.93
N GLY A 53 -1.89 -10.58 -13.23
CA GLY A 53 -1.49 -9.20 -12.99
C GLY A 53 -0.98 -8.95 -11.57
N ARG A 54 -1.05 -7.70 -11.10
CA ARG A 54 -0.58 -7.31 -9.77
C ARG A 54 -1.51 -7.85 -8.68
N VAL A 55 -0.95 -8.06 -7.50
CA VAL A 55 -1.69 -8.39 -6.27
C VAL A 55 -1.54 -7.23 -5.28
N GLY A 56 -2.64 -6.86 -4.63
CA GLY A 56 -2.62 -5.83 -3.58
C GLY A 56 -2.20 -6.42 -2.23
N LEU A 57 -1.24 -5.78 -1.58
CA LEU A 57 -0.88 -6.03 -0.18
C LEU A 57 -1.12 -4.76 0.63
N ILE A 58 -1.80 -4.88 1.77
CA ILE A 58 -2.00 -3.77 2.70
C ILE A 58 -1.00 -3.92 3.84
N VAL A 59 -0.17 -2.89 4.03
CA VAL A 59 0.78 -2.79 5.14
C VAL A 59 0.39 -1.60 6.01
N TRP A 60 0.23 -1.87 7.31
CA TRP A 60 -0.02 -0.83 8.31
C TRP A 60 1.27 -0.50 9.05
N ALA A 61 1.54 0.79 9.19
CA ALA A 61 2.65 1.31 9.98
C ALA A 61 2.11 2.19 11.10
N ASP A 62 2.89 2.31 12.17
CA ASP A 62 2.68 3.33 13.19
C ASP A 62 2.70 4.74 12.55
N ARG A 63 1.78 5.61 12.99
CA ARG A 63 1.59 6.96 12.41
C ARG A 63 2.88 7.76 12.49
N ASP A 64 3.49 7.82 13.67
CA ASP A 64 4.67 8.65 13.90
C ASP A 64 5.89 8.09 13.18
N ALA A 65 6.02 6.76 13.13
CA ALA A 65 7.06 6.10 12.36
C ALA A 65 6.97 6.40 10.86
N PHE A 66 5.75 6.39 10.29
CA PHE A 66 5.51 6.74 8.89
C PHE A 66 5.88 8.20 8.60
N GLU A 67 5.50 9.14 9.48
CA GLU A 67 5.82 10.56 9.32
C GLU A 67 7.33 10.82 9.37
N ARG A 68 8.04 10.20 10.33
CA ARG A 68 9.51 10.28 10.40
C ARG A 68 10.18 9.74 9.14
N ALA A 69 9.72 8.60 8.63
CA ALA A 69 10.26 8.00 7.42
C ALA A 69 10.00 8.88 6.18
N THR A 70 8.80 9.44 6.06
CA THR A 70 8.41 10.35 4.97
C THR A 70 9.23 11.63 4.99
N ALA A 71 9.40 12.24 6.17
CA ALA A 71 10.23 13.44 6.34
C ALA A 71 11.69 13.18 5.93
N LYS A 72 12.26 12.04 6.34
CA LYS A 72 13.61 11.63 5.95
C LYS A 72 13.74 11.43 4.43
N ALA A 73 12.77 10.77 3.80
CA ALA A 73 12.76 10.53 2.36
C ALA A 73 12.67 11.82 1.55
N ASN A 74 11.88 12.80 2.01
CA ASN A 74 11.75 14.09 1.34
C ASN A 74 13.00 14.96 1.49
N GLN A 75 13.69 14.90 2.63
CA GLN A 75 14.98 15.58 2.81
C GLN A 75 16.11 15.00 1.94
N ALA A 76 16.01 13.72 1.59
CA ALA A 76 17.02 13.03 0.79
C ALA A 76 16.88 13.24 -0.72
N LYS A 77 15.81 13.88 -1.21
CA LYS A 77 15.68 14.29 -2.62
C LYS A 77 16.29 15.69 -2.79
N PRO A 78 17.47 15.83 -3.45
CA PRO A 78 17.98 17.15 -3.82
C PRO A 78 17.02 17.77 -4.84
N THR A 79 16.82 19.08 -4.75
CA THR A 79 16.07 19.87 -5.74
C THR A 79 16.75 19.85 -7.10
#